data_AF-A0A3D5PSZ2-F1
#
_entry.id   AF-A0A3D5PSZ2-F1
#
_cell.length_a   1.000
_cell.length_b   1.000
_cell.length_c   1.000
_cell.angle_alpha   90.00
_cell.angle_beta   90.00
_cell.angle_gamma   90.00
#
_symmetry.space_group_name_H-M   'P 1'
#
loop_
_entity.id
_entity.type
_entity.pdbx_description
1 polymer ?
#
loop_
_entity_poly.entity_id
_entity_poly.type
_entity_poly.pdbx_seq_one_letter_code
_entity_poly.pdbx_strand_id
1 'polypeptide(L)'
;MLDHAMELIEKESSQLEGILPKDYHAFNNDSLLHELLRLFNNDVLDDVGGDIIGRIYEYFLNKFAKNVAQDDGVFFTPKSLVKMIVYVLEPKKGILLDPACGSGGMLIEAVHHMHYSELCCGSIFGQEKNVTNAAIAKMNLYLHGAIDFNIMQGDTLREPKILQGGQLARFDCVIANPPFALKDWGAKEWNSDKYGRNLWGNPGDGCGDYAWIEHMVMSMARGTGRLAVVMPQGVLFRNQGKEKDIRRQMVESGLIEAVFPLGEKLFYGTGLSPCFLIMRRTMPANHSGRILMVDGSSILTPKRAQNVLEQKDIDKLYQLYVDYRDEEDYSRVVTLDDVRAKDYILSPSSYVQYHEEEVEPYESVRQRFMDAYEEMKRCEREFREAISDAGK
;
A
#
# COMPACT_ATOMS: atom_id res chain seq x y z
N MET A 1 20.01 32.90 -7.75
CA MET A 1 21.15 31.96 -7.74
C MET A 1 20.66 30.52 -7.76
N LEU A 2 19.78 30.12 -6.83
CA LEU A 2 19.23 28.75 -6.80
C LEU A 2 18.41 28.40 -8.06
N ASP A 3 17.52 29.27 -8.51
CA ASP A 3 16.73 29.02 -9.74
C ASP A 3 17.64 28.71 -10.94
N HIS A 4 18.71 29.48 -11.11
CA HIS A 4 19.70 29.26 -12.16
C HIS A 4 20.49 27.96 -11.97
N ALA A 5 20.82 27.60 -10.73
CA ALA A 5 21.46 26.31 -10.44
C ALA A 5 20.56 25.13 -10.82
N MET A 6 19.25 25.21 -10.53
CA MET A 6 18.28 24.18 -10.93
C MET A 6 18.18 24.07 -12.46
N GLU A 7 18.15 25.19 -13.18
CA GLU A 7 18.19 25.19 -14.66
C GLU A 7 19.45 24.52 -15.22
N LEU A 8 20.61 24.74 -14.60
CA LEU A 8 21.85 24.11 -15.02
C LEU A 8 21.83 22.59 -14.77
N ILE A 9 21.33 22.16 -13.61
CA ILE A 9 21.21 20.72 -13.27
C ILE A 9 20.28 20.01 -14.27
N GLU A 10 19.14 20.59 -14.62
CA GLU A 10 18.24 19.99 -15.60
C GLU A 10 18.86 19.88 -16.99
N LYS A 11 19.72 20.82 -17.40
CA LYS A 11 20.43 20.75 -18.69
C LYS A 11 21.43 19.59 -18.75
N GLU A 12 22.01 19.21 -17.62
CA GLU A 12 22.94 18.08 -17.51
C GLU A 12 22.22 16.72 -17.42
N SER A 13 20.92 16.70 -17.06
CA SER A 13 20.16 15.46 -16.88
C SER A 13 18.79 15.52 -17.54
N SER A 14 18.65 14.82 -18.67
CA SER A 14 17.37 14.66 -19.38
C SER A 14 16.24 14.08 -18.51
N GLN A 15 16.57 13.35 -17.45
CA GLN A 15 15.58 12.76 -16.53
C GLN A 15 14.92 13.79 -15.60
N LEU A 16 15.60 14.92 -15.39
CA LEU A 16 15.17 15.99 -14.49
C LEU A 16 14.57 17.18 -15.26
N GLU A 17 14.49 17.11 -16.58
CA GLU A 17 13.96 18.22 -17.40
C GLU A 17 12.55 18.63 -16.96
N GLY A 18 12.40 19.90 -16.56
CA GLY A 18 11.15 20.48 -16.10
C GLY A 18 10.67 20.01 -14.72
N ILE A 19 11.52 19.34 -13.94
CA ILE A 19 11.15 18.73 -12.65
C ILE A 19 11.54 19.60 -11.46
N LEU A 20 12.68 20.28 -11.51
CA LEU A 20 13.21 21.02 -10.37
C LEU A 20 12.47 22.36 -10.21
N PRO A 21 12.11 22.76 -8.97
CA PRO A 21 11.48 24.04 -8.71
C PRO A 21 12.42 25.20 -9.09
N LYS A 22 11.86 26.26 -9.67
CA LYS A 22 12.60 27.46 -10.15
C LYS A 22 11.97 28.75 -9.63
N ASP A 23 11.27 28.64 -8.51
CA ASP A 23 10.52 29.69 -7.85
C ASP A 23 11.07 30.00 -6.46
N TYR A 24 12.37 29.74 -6.21
CA TYR A 24 13.00 30.03 -4.92
C TYR A 24 12.98 31.53 -4.59
N HIS A 25 12.85 32.40 -5.59
CA HIS A 25 12.63 33.84 -5.41
C HIS A 25 11.29 34.17 -4.74
N ALA A 26 10.30 33.28 -4.75
CA ALA A 26 9.03 33.45 -4.04
C ALA A 26 9.14 33.18 -2.53
N PHE A 27 10.31 32.72 -2.06
CA PHE A 27 10.55 32.46 -0.65
C PHE A 27 10.89 33.76 0.09
N ASN A 28 9.99 34.22 0.95
CA ASN A 28 10.09 35.54 1.60
C ASN A 28 11.13 35.66 2.73
N ASN A 29 11.94 34.63 3.00
CA ASN A 29 12.89 34.61 4.11
C ASN A 29 14.26 34.07 3.69
N ASP A 30 15.08 34.96 3.11
CA ASP A 30 16.43 34.66 2.64
C ASP A 30 17.35 34.12 3.74
N SER A 31 17.21 34.62 4.98
CA SER A 31 18.04 34.16 6.11
C SER A 31 17.77 32.69 6.43
N LEU A 32 16.50 32.27 6.42
CA LEU A 32 16.13 30.89 6.64
C LEU A 32 16.60 29.99 5.50
N LEU A 33 16.49 30.45 4.26
CA LEU A 33 16.98 29.71 3.09
C LEU A 33 18.50 29.53 3.14
N HIS A 34 19.23 30.58 3.54
CA HIS A 34 20.68 30.51 3.73
C HIS A 34 21.09 29.54 4.85
N GLU A 35 20.38 29.56 5.98
CA GLU A 35 20.60 28.62 7.08
C GLU A 35 20.32 27.17 6.66
N LEU A 36 19.25 26.94 5.88
CA LEU A 36 18.93 25.63 5.34
C LEU A 36 20.04 25.11 4.42
N LEU A 37 20.53 25.94 3.49
CA LEU A 37 21.64 25.57 2.62
C LEU A 37 22.90 25.24 3.42
N ARG A 38 23.20 26.03 4.45
CA ARG A 38 24.35 25.78 5.33
C ARG A 38 24.22 24.47 6.09
N LEU A 39 23.00 24.10 6.51
CA LEU A 39 22.75 22.84 7.22
C LEU A 39 23.00 21.61 6.32
N PHE A 40 22.66 21.71 5.03
CA PHE A 40 22.92 20.65 4.05
C PHE A 40 24.32 20.72 3.41
N ASN A 41 25.06 21.81 3.56
CA ASN A 41 26.46 21.92 3.16
C ASN A 41 27.37 21.36 4.26
N ASN A 42 27.33 20.05 4.44
CA ASN A 42 28.06 19.33 5.48
C ASN A 42 28.88 18.21 4.82
N ASP A 43 30.20 18.24 4.98
CA ASP A 43 31.15 17.29 4.40
C ASP A 43 30.81 15.82 4.73
N VAL A 44 30.11 15.58 5.85
CA VAL A 44 29.59 14.24 6.18
C VAL A 44 28.70 13.71 5.05
N LEU A 45 27.86 14.56 4.44
CA LEU A 45 26.98 14.17 3.33
C LEU A 45 27.74 13.87 2.03
N ASP A 46 28.95 14.39 1.86
CA ASP A 46 29.81 14.10 0.71
C ASP A 46 30.50 12.74 0.85
N ASP A 47 30.78 12.32 2.09
CA ASP A 47 31.44 11.04 2.40
C ASP A 47 30.49 9.84 2.44
N VAL A 48 29.17 10.07 2.57
CA VAL A 48 28.16 9.02 2.52
C VAL A 48 27.47 8.96 1.16
N GLY A 49 27.70 7.87 0.43
CA GLY A 49 27.20 7.66 -0.94
C GLY A 49 25.68 7.84 -1.11
N GLY A 50 25.24 7.88 -2.38
CA GLY A 50 23.91 8.37 -2.81
C GLY A 50 22.67 7.81 -2.08
N ASP A 51 22.74 6.60 -1.54
CA ASP A 51 21.65 5.98 -0.77
C ASP A 51 21.23 6.79 0.48
N ILE A 52 22.13 7.57 1.09
CA ILE A 52 21.78 8.39 2.26
C ILE A 52 20.95 9.61 1.91
N ILE A 53 21.25 10.27 0.79
CA ILE A 53 20.47 11.43 0.34
C ILE A 53 19.04 11.01 0.01
N GLY A 54 18.85 9.88 -0.68
CA GLY A 54 17.53 9.30 -0.90
C GLY A 54 16.78 9.01 0.42
N ARG A 55 17.44 8.38 1.40
CA ARG A 55 16.83 8.12 2.72
C ARG A 55 16.43 9.39 3.48
N ILE A 56 17.24 10.45 3.39
CA ILE A 56 16.90 11.77 3.96
C ILE A 56 15.67 12.35 3.26
N TYR A 57 15.63 12.28 1.94
CA TYR A 57 14.51 12.73 1.13
C TYR A 57 13.21 12.01 1.52
N GLU A 58 13.23 10.68 1.61
CA GLU A 58 12.07 9.90 2.07
C GLU A 58 11.67 10.24 3.51
N TYR A 59 12.61 10.50 4.41
CA TYR A 59 12.28 10.90 5.78
C TYR A 59 11.45 12.19 5.79
N PHE A 60 11.87 13.20 5.03
CA PHE A 60 11.12 14.45 4.91
C PHE A 60 9.78 14.26 4.21
N LEU A 61 9.71 13.49 3.12
CA LEU A 61 8.45 13.15 2.47
C LEU A 61 7.46 12.51 3.45
N ASN A 62 7.90 11.53 4.24
CA ASN A 62 7.07 10.88 5.26
C ASN A 62 6.61 11.85 6.35
N LYS A 63 7.50 12.78 6.77
CA LYS A 63 7.19 13.77 7.79
C LYS A 63 6.16 14.79 7.30
N PHE A 64 6.27 15.23 6.05
CA PHE A 64 5.31 16.16 5.45
C PHE A 64 4.01 15.49 5.01
N ALA A 65 4.06 14.22 4.59
CA ALA A 65 2.87 13.45 4.24
C ALA A 65 1.85 13.40 5.39
N LYS A 66 2.30 13.31 6.66
CA LYS A 66 1.41 13.36 7.82
C LYS A 66 0.63 14.68 7.94
N ASN A 67 1.13 15.76 7.36
CA ASN A 67 0.51 17.08 7.39
C ASN A 67 -0.30 17.39 6.11
N VAL A 68 -0.05 16.66 5.02
CA VAL A 68 -0.71 16.84 3.71
C VAL A 68 -1.82 15.80 3.47
N ALA A 69 -1.71 14.60 4.07
CA ALA A 69 -2.62 13.48 3.83
C ALA A 69 -3.96 13.72 4.53
N GLN A 70 -4.90 14.40 3.85
CA GLN A 70 -6.30 14.41 4.30
C GLN A 70 -7.36 14.75 3.23
N ASP A 71 -7.07 14.73 1.93
CA ASP A 71 -8.10 14.94 0.90
C ASP A 71 -8.12 13.85 -0.20
N ASP A 72 -9.32 13.59 -0.72
CA ASP A 72 -9.64 12.78 -1.91
C ASP A 72 -9.27 11.27 -1.89
N GLY A 73 -9.16 10.66 -0.71
CA GLY A 73 -8.99 9.20 -0.60
C GLY A 73 -7.58 8.70 -0.98
N VAL A 74 -6.60 9.61 -1.04
CA VAL A 74 -5.18 9.31 -1.25
C VAL A 74 -4.54 9.01 0.10
N PHE A 75 -4.00 7.80 0.28
CA PHE A 75 -3.35 7.38 1.53
C PHE A 75 -1.89 7.04 1.31
N PHE A 76 -1.04 7.47 2.24
CA PHE A 76 0.35 7.04 2.25
C PHE A 76 0.46 5.60 2.77
N THR A 77 0.98 4.70 1.94
CA THR A 77 1.17 3.29 2.32
C THR A 77 2.36 3.14 3.26
N PRO A 78 2.22 2.52 4.45
CA PRO A 78 3.35 2.25 5.33
C PRO A 78 4.44 1.44 4.64
N LYS A 79 5.71 1.83 4.82
CA LYS A 79 6.85 1.14 4.21
C LYS A 79 6.87 -0.37 4.48
N SER A 80 6.44 -0.81 5.67
CA SER A 80 6.37 -2.23 6.02
C SER A 80 5.36 -3.00 5.16
N LEU A 81 4.21 -2.41 4.86
CA LEU A 81 3.23 -3.02 3.96
C LEU A 81 3.75 -3.05 2.52
N VAL A 82 4.39 -1.97 2.06
CA VAL A 82 5.02 -1.93 0.73
C VAL A 82 6.07 -3.04 0.60
N LYS A 83 6.95 -3.19 1.59
CA LYS A 83 7.96 -4.27 1.66
C LYS A 83 7.34 -5.66 1.53
N MET A 84 6.29 -5.91 2.30
CA MET A 84 5.57 -7.18 2.23
C MET A 84 5.03 -7.45 0.82
N ILE A 85 4.36 -6.46 0.21
CA ILE A 85 3.80 -6.59 -1.13
C ILE A 85 4.90 -6.85 -2.16
N VAL A 86 6.02 -6.14 -2.07
CA VAL A 86 7.18 -6.33 -2.95
C VAL A 86 7.78 -7.73 -2.77
N TYR A 87 7.90 -8.24 -1.55
CA TYR A 87 8.37 -9.61 -1.29
C TYR A 87 7.44 -10.68 -1.85
N VAL A 88 6.13 -10.47 -1.80
CA VAL A 88 5.14 -11.39 -2.39
C VAL A 88 5.18 -11.34 -3.92
N LEU A 89 5.32 -10.15 -4.49
CA LEU A 89 5.43 -9.99 -5.93
C LEU A 89 6.77 -10.47 -6.48
N GLU A 90 7.84 -10.44 -5.69
CA GLU A 90 9.20 -10.76 -6.12
C GLU A 90 9.51 -10.15 -7.50
N PRO A 91 9.50 -8.80 -7.67
CA PRO A 91 9.84 -8.19 -8.94
C PRO A 91 11.24 -8.67 -9.36
N LYS A 92 11.30 -9.29 -10.54
CA LYS A 92 12.56 -9.72 -11.20
C LYS A 92 12.84 -8.75 -12.33
N LYS A 93 14.01 -8.88 -12.96
CA LYS A 93 14.36 -8.18 -14.21
C LYS A 93 13.16 -8.25 -15.18
N GLY A 94 12.53 -7.11 -15.43
CA GLY A 94 11.25 -7.04 -16.13
C GLY A 94 10.58 -5.68 -15.92
N ILE A 95 9.60 -5.38 -16.77
CA ILE A 95 8.95 -4.08 -16.83
C ILE A 95 7.91 -3.98 -15.70
N LEU A 96 8.14 -3.08 -14.75
CA LEU A 96 7.31 -2.75 -13.58
C LEU A 96 6.42 -1.52 -13.89
N LEU A 97 5.16 -1.58 -13.46
CA LEU A 97 4.24 -0.44 -13.54
C LEU A 97 3.61 -0.13 -12.18
N ASP A 98 3.55 1.17 -11.85
CA ASP A 98 2.60 1.72 -10.88
C ASP A 98 1.70 2.80 -11.53
N PRO A 99 0.44 2.49 -11.85
CA PRO A 99 -0.46 3.40 -12.56
C PRO A 99 -1.02 4.54 -11.70
N ALA A 100 -0.68 4.60 -10.40
CA ALA A 100 -1.09 5.66 -9.48
C ALA A 100 0.06 5.94 -8.50
N CYS A 101 1.23 6.27 -9.04
CA CYS A 101 2.49 6.10 -8.32
C CYS A 101 2.73 7.08 -7.17
N GLY A 102 1.94 8.15 -7.03
CA GLY A 102 2.10 9.12 -5.95
C GLY A 102 3.51 9.68 -5.92
N SER A 103 4.20 9.54 -4.79
CA SER A 103 5.61 9.95 -4.61
C SER A 103 6.64 8.90 -5.04
N GLY A 104 6.23 7.80 -5.66
CA GLY A 104 7.09 6.72 -6.15
C GLY A 104 7.54 5.71 -5.09
N GLY A 105 7.01 5.76 -3.86
CA GLY A 105 7.48 4.91 -2.75
C GLY A 105 7.39 3.40 -3.01
N MET A 106 6.33 2.94 -3.69
CA MET A 106 6.20 1.53 -4.08
C MET A 106 7.23 1.11 -5.13
N LEU A 107 7.50 1.98 -6.10
CA LEU A 107 8.50 1.75 -7.15
C LEU A 107 9.92 1.68 -6.56
N ILE A 108 10.24 2.56 -5.62
CA ILE A 108 11.55 2.58 -4.95
C ILE A 108 11.80 1.30 -4.16
N GLU A 109 10.82 0.84 -3.38
CA GLU A 109 10.98 -0.41 -2.64
C GLU A 109 11.17 -1.62 -3.59
N ALA A 110 10.48 -1.62 -4.73
CA ALA A 110 10.73 -2.63 -5.76
C ALA A 110 12.15 -2.55 -6.34
N VAL A 111 12.68 -1.34 -6.57
CA VAL A 111 14.07 -1.13 -7.02
C VAL A 111 15.08 -1.62 -5.98
N HIS A 112 14.86 -1.30 -4.70
CA HIS A 112 15.70 -1.76 -3.60
C HIS A 112 15.73 -3.30 -3.52
N HIS A 113 14.57 -3.95 -3.66
CA HIS A 113 14.47 -5.40 -3.67
C HIS A 113 15.24 -6.05 -4.83
N MET A 114 15.33 -5.38 -5.98
CA MET A 114 16.12 -5.84 -7.12
C MET A 114 17.63 -5.53 -7.00
N HIS A 115 18.09 -5.03 -5.85
CA HIS A 115 19.48 -4.71 -5.53
C HIS A 115 20.16 -3.76 -6.53
N TYR A 116 19.42 -2.83 -7.12
CA TYR A 116 19.94 -1.90 -8.14
C TYR A 116 20.70 -2.59 -9.27
N SER A 117 20.41 -3.87 -9.56
CA SER A 117 21.23 -4.62 -10.51
C SER A 117 21.29 -3.85 -11.83
N GLU A 118 22.48 -3.67 -12.42
CA GLU A 118 22.68 -2.89 -13.66
C GLU A 118 21.82 -3.39 -14.84
N LEU A 119 21.19 -4.56 -14.69
CA LEU A 119 20.22 -5.17 -15.60
C LEU A 119 18.76 -4.72 -15.36
N CYS A 120 18.50 -3.82 -14.41
CA CYS A 120 17.19 -3.19 -14.13
C CYS A 120 16.97 -1.91 -14.97
N CYS A 121 17.94 -1.51 -15.79
CA CYS A 121 17.83 -0.41 -16.75
C CYS A 121 16.78 -0.77 -17.83
N GLY A 122 15.65 -0.07 -17.87
CA GLY A 122 14.67 -0.15 -18.98
C GLY A 122 13.20 -0.05 -18.61
N SER A 123 12.86 -0.10 -17.32
CA SER A 123 11.75 -0.96 -16.92
C SER A 123 10.82 -0.41 -15.85
N ILE A 124 11.03 0.80 -15.33
CA ILE A 124 10.16 1.35 -14.27
C ILE A 124 9.20 2.36 -14.87
N PHE A 125 7.92 2.10 -14.75
CA PHE A 125 6.87 2.94 -15.32
C PHE A 125 5.92 3.38 -14.23
N GLY A 126 5.53 4.65 -14.28
CA GLY A 126 4.55 5.18 -13.36
C GLY A 126 3.67 6.24 -14.01
N GLN A 127 2.44 6.36 -13.52
CA GLN A 127 1.56 7.46 -13.90
C GLN A 127 0.97 8.09 -12.64
N GLU A 128 0.96 9.43 -12.61
CA GLU A 128 0.43 10.20 -11.49
C GLU A 128 -0.35 11.41 -12.00
N LYS A 129 -1.53 11.66 -11.43
CA LYS A 129 -2.42 12.74 -11.85
C LYS A 129 -1.93 14.10 -11.36
N ASN A 130 -1.45 14.17 -10.13
CA ASN A 130 -0.98 15.40 -9.51
C ASN A 130 0.42 15.77 -10.00
N VAL A 131 0.58 16.97 -10.56
CA VAL A 131 1.83 17.46 -11.15
C VAL A 131 2.98 17.45 -10.14
N THR A 132 2.71 17.93 -8.93
CA THR A 132 3.69 18.00 -7.86
C THR A 132 4.13 16.61 -7.42
N ASN A 133 3.20 15.67 -7.26
CA ASN A 133 3.53 14.28 -6.90
C ASN A 133 4.33 13.58 -8.01
N ALA A 134 3.99 13.80 -9.28
CA ALA A 134 4.74 13.26 -10.40
C ALA A 134 6.20 13.78 -10.42
N ALA A 135 6.41 15.07 -10.14
CA ALA A 135 7.74 15.65 -9.99
C ALA A 135 8.49 15.06 -8.79
N ILE A 136 7.82 14.94 -7.63
CA ILE A 136 8.37 14.28 -6.43
C ILE A 136 8.78 12.83 -6.75
N ALA A 137 7.95 12.05 -7.44
CA ALA A 137 8.28 10.66 -7.78
C ALA A 137 9.52 10.55 -8.66
N LYS A 138 9.67 11.44 -9.67
CA LYS A 138 10.86 11.50 -10.52
C LYS A 138 12.12 11.83 -9.73
N MET A 139 12.07 12.86 -8.87
CA MET A 139 13.19 13.20 -7.99
C MET A 139 13.53 12.04 -7.04
N ASN A 140 12.51 11.41 -6.47
CA ASN A 140 12.68 10.33 -5.49
C ASN A 140 13.38 9.13 -6.14
N LEU A 141 12.92 8.71 -7.33
CA LEU A 141 13.58 7.66 -8.12
C LEU A 141 15.02 8.02 -8.48
N TYR A 142 15.25 9.26 -8.93
CA TYR A 142 16.59 9.74 -9.28
C TYR A 142 17.55 9.73 -8.09
N LEU A 143 17.12 10.23 -6.92
CA LEU A 143 17.94 10.27 -5.70
C LEU A 143 18.25 8.88 -5.14
N HIS A 144 17.38 7.90 -5.40
CA HIS A 144 17.62 6.50 -5.12
C HIS A 144 18.39 5.77 -6.23
N GLY A 145 18.95 6.48 -7.21
CA GLY A 145 19.81 5.90 -8.23
C GLY A 145 19.09 5.05 -9.28
N ALA A 146 17.77 5.23 -9.45
CA ALA A 146 17.07 4.60 -10.57
C ALA A 146 17.54 5.22 -11.90
N ILE A 147 18.09 4.40 -12.79
CA ILE A 147 18.74 4.89 -14.03
C ILE A 147 17.77 4.99 -15.20
N ASP A 148 16.68 4.22 -15.23
CA ASP A 148 15.77 4.17 -16.37
C ASP A 148 14.32 4.00 -15.90
N PHE A 149 13.67 5.14 -15.72
CA PHE A 149 12.30 5.25 -15.28
C PHE A 149 11.52 6.23 -16.16
N ASN A 150 10.23 5.97 -16.34
CA ASN A 150 9.31 6.85 -17.05
C ASN A 150 8.07 7.11 -16.18
N ILE A 151 8.03 8.30 -15.59
CA ILE A 151 6.86 8.78 -14.85
C ILE A 151 6.09 9.77 -15.73
N MET A 152 4.85 9.42 -16.05
CA MET A 152 3.95 10.25 -16.85
C MET A 152 2.96 11.00 -15.97
N GLN A 153 2.71 12.26 -16.29
CA GLN A 153 1.67 13.05 -15.63
C GLN A 153 0.33 12.84 -16.36
N GLY A 154 -0.74 12.50 -15.64
CA GLY A 154 -2.10 12.44 -16.18
C GLY A 154 -3.03 11.52 -15.40
N ASP A 155 -4.34 11.66 -15.63
CA ASP A 155 -5.37 10.81 -15.01
C ASP A 155 -5.38 9.43 -15.70
N THR A 156 -4.94 8.38 -15.00
CA THR A 156 -4.80 7.03 -15.59
C THR A 156 -6.11 6.39 -16.02
N LEU A 157 -7.21 6.64 -15.28
CA LEU A 157 -8.50 6.03 -15.61
C LEU A 157 -9.12 6.70 -16.83
N ARG A 158 -9.02 8.03 -16.95
CA ARG A 158 -9.53 8.77 -18.11
C ARG A 158 -8.61 8.70 -19.32
N GLU A 159 -7.31 8.82 -19.11
CA GLU A 159 -6.31 8.96 -20.14
C GLU A 159 -5.01 8.20 -19.78
N PRO A 160 -4.98 6.87 -19.94
CA PRO A 160 -3.77 6.10 -19.73
C PRO A 160 -2.71 6.54 -20.75
N LYS A 161 -1.54 6.94 -20.25
CA LYS A 161 -0.45 7.49 -21.08
C LYS A 161 0.59 6.44 -21.47
N ILE A 162 0.67 5.36 -20.71
CA ILE A 162 1.70 4.34 -20.87
C ILE A 162 1.21 3.29 -21.87
N LEU A 163 1.48 3.56 -23.15
CA LEU A 163 0.95 2.83 -24.30
C LEU A 163 2.07 2.22 -25.15
N GLN A 164 1.80 1.09 -25.78
CA GLN A 164 2.64 0.46 -26.80
C GLN A 164 1.78 0.14 -28.02
N GLY A 165 2.14 0.70 -29.18
CA GLY A 165 1.39 0.48 -30.42
C GLY A 165 -0.07 0.93 -30.37
N GLY A 166 -0.38 1.98 -29.59
CA GLY A 166 -1.74 2.50 -29.40
C GLY A 166 -2.63 1.67 -28.46
N GLN A 167 -2.08 0.60 -27.87
CA GLN A 167 -2.72 -0.21 -26.84
C GLN A 167 -2.03 0.04 -25.50
N LEU A 168 -2.66 -0.36 -24.39
CA LEU A 168 -2.00 -0.36 -23.09
C LEU A 168 -0.71 -1.18 -23.15
N ALA A 169 0.39 -0.62 -22.65
CA ALA A 169 1.62 -1.37 -22.47
C ALA A 169 1.41 -2.53 -21.48
N ARG A 170 2.34 -3.48 -21.48
CA ARG A 170 2.22 -4.73 -20.73
C ARG A 170 3.45 -4.95 -19.86
N PHE A 171 3.21 -5.36 -18.63
CA PHE A 171 4.19 -5.36 -17.55
C PHE A 171 4.21 -6.71 -16.83
N ASP A 172 5.41 -7.18 -16.47
CA ASP A 172 5.56 -8.42 -15.71
C ASP A 172 5.07 -8.27 -14.27
N CYS A 173 5.20 -7.06 -13.73
CA CYS A 173 4.80 -6.70 -12.38
C CYS A 173 4.00 -5.40 -12.40
N VAL A 174 2.82 -5.38 -11.80
CA VAL A 174 2.02 -4.17 -11.60
C VAL A 174 1.73 -4.00 -10.12
N ILE A 175 2.12 -2.88 -9.52
CA ILE A 175 1.95 -2.63 -8.08
C ILE A 175 1.29 -1.27 -7.90
N ALA A 176 0.31 -1.16 -7.00
CA ALA A 176 -0.31 0.14 -6.72
C ALA A 176 -1.02 0.19 -5.36
N ASN A 177 -1.08 1.40 -4.80
CA ASN A 177 -2.06 1.81 -3.82
C ASN A 177 -2.86 3.01 -4.39
N PRO A 178 -3.82 2.77 -5.29
CA PRO A 178 -4.57 3.85 -5.91
C PRO A 178 -5.49 4.56 -4.91
N PRO A 179 -6.02 5.75 -5.25
CA PRO A 179 -6.98 6.46 -4.40
C PRO A 179 -8.24 5.62 -4.17
N PHE A 180 -8.67 5.52 -2.91
CA PHE A 180 -9.82 4.68 -2.53
C PHE A 180 -11.15 5.40 -2.75
N ALA A 181 -12.15 4.65 -3.21
CA ALA A 181 -13.52 5.11 -3.40
C ALA A 181 -13.60 6.42 -4.20
N LEU A 182 -12.72 6.58 -5.19
CA LEU A 182 -12.64 7.76 -6.04
C LEU A 182 -13.99 8.00 -6.71
N LYS A 183 -14.59 9.16 -6.47
CA LYS A 183 -15.81 9.65 -7.14
C LYS A 183 -15.41 10.44 -8.39
N ASP A 184 -16.32 10.53 -9.36
CA ASP A 184 -16.05 11.22 -10.64
C ASP A 184 -14.67 10.79 -11.17
N TRP A 185 -14.51 9.49 -11.34
CA TRP A 185 -13.25 8.89 -11.76
C TRP A 185 -13.13 8.74 -13.28
N GLY A 186 -14.21 9.07 -14.02
CA GLY A 186 -14.28 8.94 -15.48
C GLY A 186 -15.13 7.75 -15.95
N ALA A 187 -16.19 7.41 -15.22
CA ALA A 187 -17.06 6.28 -15.58
C ALA A 187 -17.71 6.43 -16.97
N LYS A 188 -17.92 7.66 -17.43
CA LYS A 188 -18.47 7.95 -18.76
C LYS A 188 -17.50 7.52 -19.87
N GLU A 189 -16.24 7.93 -19.77
CA GLU A 189 -15.17 7.56 -20.70
C GLU A 189 -14.92 6.05 -20.66
N TRP A 190 -14.99 5.45 -19.47
CA TRP A 190 -14.78 4.02 -19.25
C TRP A 190 -15.80 3.13 -19.98
N ASN A 191 -17.07 3.56 -20.06
CA ASN A 191 -18.10 2.77 -20.75
C ASN A 191 -17.81 2.54 -22.24
N SER A 192 -17.05 3.44 -22.87
CA SER A 192 -16.59 3.34 -24.25
C SER A 192 -15.07 3.20 -24.34
N ASP A 193 -14.45 2.58 -23.33
CA ASP A 193 -13.00 2.51 -23.23
C ASP A 193 -12.40 1.75 -24.43
N LYS A 194 -11.68 2.47 -25.29
CA LYS A 194 -11.06 1.91 -26.49
C LYS A 194 -9.93 0.90 -26.19
N TYR A 195 -9.46 0.84 -24.95
CA TYR A 195 -8.42 -0.08 -24.51
C TYR A 195 -8.97 -1.40 -23.97
N GLY A 196 -10.30 -1.54 -23.88
CA GLY A 196 -10.97 -2.76 -23.40
C GLY A 196 -10.73 -3.05 -21.92
N ARG A 197 -10.58 -2.01 -21.09
CA ARG A 197 -10.28 -2.18 -19.65
C ARG A 197 -11.45 -2.73 -18.84
N ASN A 198 -12.68 -2.49 -19.27
CA ASN A 198 -13.92 -2.95 -18.65
C ASN A 198 -14.16 -4.47 -18.81
N LEU A 199 -13.20 -5.28 -18.35
CA LEU A 199 -13.16 -6.75 -18.44
C LEU A 199 -14.34 -7.44 -17.76
N TRP A 200 -14.74 -6.92 -16.60
CA TRP A 200 -15.73 -7.53 -15.71
C TRP A 200 -16.96 -6.66 -15.53
N GLY A 201 -16.93 -5.44 -16.08
CA GLY A 201 -18.08 -4.57 -16.17
C GLY A 201 -17.66 -3.12 -16.10
N ASN A 202 -18.65 -2.26 -15.83
CA ASN A 202 -18.41 -0.83 -15.67
C ASN A 202 -18.78 -0.45 -14.24
N PRO A 203 -17.80 -0.10 -13.39
CA PRO A 203 -18.06 0.37 -12.03
C PRO A 203 -18.93 1.63 -12.05
N GLY A 204 -19.62 1.91 -10.93
CA GLY A 204 -20.43 3.11 -10.80
C GLY A 204 -19.56 4.35 -10.63
N ASP A 205 -20.09 5.52 -11.01
CA ASP A 205 -19.35 6.80 -10.92
C ASP A 205 -19.00 7.23 -9.48
N GLY A 206 -19.72 6.67 -8.50
CA GLY A 206 -19.47 6.91 -7.08
C GLY A 206 -18.29 6.14 -6.48
N CYS A 207 -17.68 5.20 -7.22
CA CYS A 207 -16.56 4.40 -6.73
C CYS A 207 -15.74 3.79 -7.87
N GLY A 208 -14.50 4.24 -8.03
CA GLY A 208 -13.56 3.76 -9.05
C GLY A 208 -12.71 2.55 -8.66
N ASP A 209 -12.92 1.91 -7.49
CA ASP A 209 -12.04 0.85 -6.96
C ASP A 209 -11.81 -0.27 -7.99
N TYR A 210 -12.88 -0.83 -8.57
CA TYR A 210 -12.76 -1.90 -9.56
C TYR A 210 -12.17 -1.43 -10.89
N ALA A 211 -12.30 -0.15 -11.25
CA ALA A 211 -11.70 0.38 -12.49
C ALA A 211 -10.16 0.35 -12.40
N TRP A 212 -9.62 0.63 -11.21
CA TRP A 212 -8.19 0.46 -10.95
C TRP A 212 -7.73 -0.99 -11.06
N ILE A 213 -8.46 -1.93 -10.44
CA ILE A 213 -8.14 -3.37 -10.53
C ILE A 213 -8.17 -3.82 -11.99
N GLU A 214 -9.24 -3.48 -12.72
CA GLU A 214 -9.41 -3.76 -14.14
C GLU A 214 -8.27 -3.17 -15.01
N HIS A 215 -7.88 -1.92 -14.76
CA HIS A 215 -6.75 -1.29 -15.43
C HIS A 215 -5.45 -2.07 -15.20
N MET A 216 -5.13 -2.37 -13.95
CA MET A 216 -3.91 -3.08 -13.58
C MET A 216 -3.87 -4.49 -14.17
N VAL A 217 -4.99 -5.21 -14.13
CA VAL A 217 -5.12 -6.54 -14.74
C VAL A 217 -4.88 -6.46 -16.24
N MET A 218 -5.45 -5.47 -16.92
CA MET A 218 -5.20 -5.28 -18.34
C MET A 218 -3.76 -4.94 -18.65
N SER A 219 -3.08 -4.17 -17.79
CA SER A 219 -1.66 -3.85 -17.93
C SER A 219 -0.72 -5.04 -17.64
N MET A 220 -1.20 -6.17 -17.11
CA MET A 220 -0.35 -7.36 -16.92
C MET A 220 0.04 -8.04 -18.25
N ALA A 221 1.32 -8.43 -18.36
CA ALA A 221 1.82 -9.28 -19.43
C ALA A 221 1.07 -10.62 -19.48
N ARG A 222 0.63 -11.04 -20.68
CA ARG A 222 -0.34 -12.15 -20.85
C ARG A 222 0.09 -13.51 -20.29
N GLY A 223 1.39 -13.75 -20.11
CA GLY A 223 1.92 -14.99 -19.53
C GLY A 223 2.37 -14.81 -18.08
N THR A 224 3.48 -14.10 -17.90
CA THR A 224 4.21 -13.91 -16.63
C THR A 224 3.65 -12.82 -15.73
N GLY A 225 2.68 -12.05 -16.22
CA GLY A 225 2.15 -10.88 -15.53
C GLY A 225 1.50 -11.24 -14.21
N ARG A 226 1.85 -10.45 -13.19
CA ARG A 226 1.25 -10.49 -11.86
C ARG A 226 1.08 -9.09 -11.32
N LEU A 227 0.14 -8.93 -10.41
CA LEU A 227 -0.09 -7.65 -9.75
C LEU A 227 -0.35 -7.82 -8.27
N ALA A 228 -0.05 -6.77 -7.53
CA ALA A 228 -0.56 -6.56 -6.19
C ALA A 228 -1.20 -5.18 -6.11
N VAL A 229 -2.43 -5.13 -5.62
CA VAL A 229 -3.18 -3.89 -5.50
C VAL A 229 -3.73 -3.74 -4.09
N VAL A 230 -3.46 -2.59 -3.48
CA VAL A 230 -4.02 -2.22 -2.18
C VAL A 230 -5.38 -1.55 -2.40
N MET A 231 -6.39 -1.98 -1.65
CA MET A 231 -7.78 -1.57 -1.81
C MET A 231 -8.48 -1.43 -0.46
N PRO A 232 -9.57 -0.67 -0.34
CA PRO A 232 -10.42 -0.75 0.85
C PRO A 232 -11.08 -2.13 0.91
N GLN A 233 -11.23 -2.71 2.11
CA GLN A 233 -11.84 -4.05 2.27
C GLN A 233 -13.24 -4.18 1.64
N GLY A 234 -13.95 -3.07 1.40
CA GLY A 234 -15.25 -3.09 0.72
C GLY A 234 -15.23 -3.80 -0.64
N VAL A 235 -14.11 -3.83 -1.38
CA VAL A 235 -14.01 -4.59 -2.64
C VAL A 235 -14.22 -6.10 -2.45
N LEU A 236 -14.13 -6.62 -1.22
CA LEU A 236 -14.28 -8.04 -0.93
C LEU A 236 -15.73 -8.49 -0.76
N PHE A 237 -16.65 -7.57 -0.43
CA PHE A 237 -18.02 -7.93 -0.03
C PHE A 237 -19.12 -6.93 -0.39
N ARG A 238 -18.78 -5.71 -0.81
CA ARG A 238 -19.77 -4.65 -1.09
C ARG A 238 -20.71 -5.07 -2.21
N ASN A 239 -22.01 -4.94 -1.98
CA ASN A 239 -23.07 -5.36 -2.91
C ASN A 239 -23.81 -4.15 -3.53
N GLN A 240 -23.20 -2.98 -3.54
CA GLN A 240 -23.81 -1.76 -4.08
C GLN A 240 -23.71 -1.74 -5.62
N GLY A 241 -24.82 -1.39 -6.28
CA GLY A 241 -24.85 -1.26 -7.73
C GLY A 241 -24.40 -2.53 -8.46
N LYS A 242 -23.44 -2.39 -9.38
CA LYS A 242 -22.91 -3.48 -10.21
C LYS A 242 -21.73 -4.22 -9.59
N GLU A 243 -21.31 -3.84 -8.39
CA GLU A 243 -20.06 -4.36 -7.81
C GLU A 243 -20.10 -5.86 -7.50
N LYS A 244 -21.26 -6.41 -7.09
CA LYS A 244 -21.41 -7.86 -6.89
C LYS A 244 -21.16 -8.61 -8.19
N ASP A 245 -21.68 -8.12 -9.31
CA ASP A 245 -21.51 -8.74 -10.63
C ASP A 245 -20.09 -8.61 -11.17
N ILE A 246 -19.42 -7.48 -10.92
CA ILE A 246 -18.01 -7.26 -11.27
C ILE A 246 -17.13 -8.21 -10.44
N ARG A 247 -17.35 -8.28 -9.12
CA ARG A 247 -16.61 -9.20 -8.23
C ARG A 247 -16.81 -10.66 -8.63
N ARG A 248 -18.05 -11.05 -8.95
CA ARG A 248 -18.33 -12.38 -9.51
C ARG A 248 -17.45 -12.67 -10.72
N GLN A 249 -17.45 -11.79 -11.72
CA GLN A 249 -16.66 -12.00 -12.94
C GLN A 249 -15.15 -11.98 -12.67
N MET A 250 -14.69 -11.15 -11.74
CA MET A 250 -13.31 -11.12 -11.27
C MET A 250 -12.89 -12.47 -10.67
N VAL A 251 -13.71 -13.06 -9.81
CA VAL A 251 -13.46 -14.39 -9.23
C VAL A 251 -13.49 -15.47 -10.31
N GLU A 252 -14.52 -15.47 -11.16
CA GLU A 252 -14.69 -16.44 -12.25
C GLU A 252 -13.56 -16.39 -13.30
N SER A 253 -12.85 -15.26 -13.40
CA SER A 253 -11.67 -15.16 -14.26
C SER A 253 -10.51 -16.07 -13.83
N GLY A 254 -10.53 -16.55 -12.58
CA GLY A 254 -9.48 -17.40 -12.03
C GLY A 254 -8.12 -16.70 -11.86
N LEU A 255 -8.11 -15.36 -11.89
CA LEU A 255 -6.87 -14.56 -11.82
C LEU A 255 -6.44 -14.22 -10.39
N ILE A 256 -7.33 -14.33 -9.39
CA ILE A 256 -7.02 -14.04 -7.99
C ILE A 256 -6.23 -15.22 -7.40
N GLU A 257 -5.03 -14.97 -6.90
CA GLU A 257 -4.20 -15.96 -6.21
C GLU A 257 -4.41 -15.91 -4.70
N ALA A 258 -4.42 -14.70 -4.13
CA ALA A 258 -4.55 -14.51 -2.69
C ALA A 258 -5.21 -13.19 -2.31
N VAL A 259 -5.86 -13.17 -1.15
CA VAL A 259 -6.56 -12.03 -0.56
C VAL A 259 -6.07 -11.81 0.87
N PHE A 260 -5.64 -10.59 1.18
CA PHE A 260 -5.11 -10.22 2.50
C PHE A 260 -5.80 -8.98 3.04
N PRO A 261 -6.94 -9.09 3.75
CA PRO A 261 -7.46 -8.01 4.56
C PRO A 261 -6.56 -7.82 5.77
N LEU A 262 -6.28 -6.56 6.07
CA LEU A 262 -5.43 -6.16 7.18
C LEU A 262 -6.24 -5.36 8.20
N GLY A 263 -5.70 -5.21 9.40
CA GLY A 263 -6.40 -4.51 10.48
C GLY A 263 -6.52 -3.00 10.24
N GLU A 264 -7.38 -2.39 11.07
CA GLU A 264 -7.63 -0.95 11.02
C GLU A 264 -6.40 -0.11 11.42
N LYS A 265 -6.45 1.19 11.13
CA LYS A 265 -5.46 2.20 11.55
C LYS A 265 -4.03 1.92 11.08
N LEU A 266 -3.86 1.14 10.01
CA LEU A 266 -2.57 1.02 9.32
C LEU A 266 -2.24 2.28 8.51
N PHE A 267 -3.24 2.98 7.98
CA PHE A 267 -3.04 4.24 7.27
C PHE A 267 -3.20 5.43 8.20
N TYR A 268 -2.35 6.44 7.99
CA TYR A 268 -2.40 7.65 8.79
C TYR A 268 -3.70 8.42 8.54
N GLY A 269 -4.31 8.93 9.60
CA GLY A 269 -5.48 9.81 9.49
C GLY A 269 -6.81 9.11 9.14
N THR A 270 -6.86 7.78 9.06
CA THR A 270 -8.10 7.04 8.76
C THR A 270 -8.24 5.76 9.59
N GLY A 271 -9.47 5.42 9.95
CA GLY A 271 -9.84 4.13 10.55
C GLY A 271 -10.13 3.04 9.50
N LEU A 272 -10.04 3.36 8.20
CA LEU A 272 -10.29 2.40 7.13
C LEU A 272 -9.30 1.23 7.22
N SER A 273 -9.84 0.03 7.15
CA SER A 273 -9.04 -1.20 7.06
C SER A 273 -8.72 -1.48 5.59
N PRO A 274 -7.44 -1.56 5.20
CA PRO A 274 -7.06 -1.93 3.85
C PRO A 274 -7.11 -3.45 3.66
N CYS A 275 -7.10 -3.86 2.41
CA CYS A 275 -6.69 -5.18 1.98
C CYS A 275 -5.70 -5.04 0.82
N PHE A 276 -4.99 -6.11 0.49
CA PHE A 276 -4.38 -6.20 -0.82
C PHE A 276 -4.70 -7.53 -1.48
N LEU A 277 -4.79 -7.49 -2.81
CA LEU A 277 -5.07 -8.63 -3.67
C LEU A 277 -3.83 -8.98 -4.45
N ILE A 278 -3.50 -10.27 -4.55
CA ILE A 278 -2.49 -10.79 -5.45
C ILE A 278 -3.19 -11.47 -6.61
N MET A 279 -2.86 -11.08 -7.84
CA MET A 279 -3.43 -11.68 -9.05
C MET A 279 -2.33 -12.07 -10.04
N ARG A 280 -2.55 -13.17 -10.77
CA ARG A 280 -1.59 -13.69 -11.75
C ARG A 280 -2.28 -14.10 -13.04
N ARG A 281 -1.64 -13.85 -14.18
CA ARG A 281 -2.08 -14.34 -15.50
C ARG A 281 -1.88 -15.84 -15.65
N THR A 282 -0.82 -16.38 -15.06
CA THR A 282 -0.54 -17.81 -15.00
C THR A 282 -0.36 -18.21 -13.55
N MET A 283 -1.25 -19.07 -13.05
CA MET A 283 -1.15 -19.61 -11.70
C MET A 283 -0.02 -20.64 -11.62
N PRO A 284 0.74 -20.68 -10.50
CA PRO A 284 1.52 -21.86 -10.15
C PRO A 284 0.64 -23.11 -10.15
N ALA A 285 1.20 -24.26 -10.53
CA ALA A 285 0.44 -25.51 -10.66
C ALA A 285 -0.25 -25.90 -9.33
N ASN A 286 0.43 -25.67 -8.21
CA ASN A 286 -0.10 -25.87 -6.87
C ASN A 286 -1.10 -24.78 -6.44
N HIS A 287 -1.31 -23.69 -7.17
CA HIS A 287 -2.32 -22.66 -6.81
C HIS A 287 -3.56 -22.71 -7.72
N SER A 288 -3.47 -23.37 -8.87
CA SER A 288 -4.52 -23.42 -9.89
C SER A 288 -5.89 -23.81 -9.34
N GLY A 289 -6.91 -23.01 -9.66
CA GLY A 289 -8.31 -23.23 -9.25
C GLY A 289 -8.59 -22.94 -7.77
N ARG A 290 -7.62 -22.40 -7.04
CA ARG A 290 -7.70 -22.11 -5.60
C ARG A 290 -7.33 -20.66 -5.32
N ILE A 291 -7.84 -20.13 -4.22
CA ILE A 291 -7.54 -18.80 -3.71
C ILE A 291 -7.12 -18.96 -2.25
N LEU A 292 -5.98 -18.37 -1.89
CA LEU A 292 -5.58 -18.26 -0.49
C LEU A 292 -6.27 -17.06 0.16
N MET A 293 -7.11 -17.33 1.15
CA MET A 293 -7.71 -16.31 2.01
C MET A 293 -6.85 -16.18 3.27
N VAL A 294 -6.20 -15.03 3.48
CA VAL A 294 -5.41 -14.76 4.68
C VAL A 294 -6.10 -13.68 5.51
N ASP A 295 -6.44 -13.99 6.76
CA ASP A 295 -6.87 -12.98 7.72
C ASP A 295 -5.66 -12.34 8.41
N GLY A 296 -5.28 -11.16 7.92
CA GLY A 296 -4.23 -10.34 8.52
C GLY A 296 -4.75 -9.29 9.49
N SER A 297 -6.01 -9.37 9.92
CA SER A 297 -6.63 -8.32 10.77
C SER A 297 -5.99 -8.21 12.15
N SER A 298 -5.54 -9.34 12.71
CA SER A 298 -4.87 -9.43 14.01
C SER A 298 -3.34 -9.41 13.91
N ILE A 299 -2.76 -9.56 12.71
CA ILE A 299 -1.31 -9.60 12.49
C ILE A 299 -0.78 -8.17 12.32
N LEU A 300 -0.77 -7.44 13.43
CA LEU A 300 -0.21 -6.10 13.52
C LEU A 300 0.22 -5.80 14.95
N THR A 301 1.07 -4.79 15.10
CA THR A 301 1.45 -4.29 16.42
C THR A 301 0.69 -2.99 16.73
N PRO A 302 -0.21 -3.00 17.74
CA PRO A 302 -0.97 -1.82 18.09
C PRO A 302 -0.08 -0.68 18.61
N LYS A 303 -0.32 0.54 18.14
CA LYS A 303 0.21 1.76 18.78
C LYS A 303 -0.90 2.79 18.92
N ARG A 304 -0.67 3.78 19.78
CA ARG A 304 -1.68 4.78 20.18
C ARG A 304 -2.32 5.53 19.01
N ALA A 305 -1.50 5.99 18.04
CA ALA A 305 -1.97 6.83 16.94
C ALA A 305 -2.22 6.05 15.64
N GLN A 306 -1.44 4.99 15.41
CA GLN A 306 -1.43 4.23 14.16
C GLN A 306 -0.88 2.83 14.45
N ASN A 307 -1.55 1.79 14.00
CA ASN A 307 -1.03 0.43 14.06
C ASN A 307 0.14 0.30 13.08
N VAL A 308 1.11 -0.54 13.41
CA VAL A 308 2.29 -0.76 12.57
C VAL A 308 2.47 -2.25 12.30
N LEU A 309 3.01 -2.57 11.14
CA LEU A 309 3.53 -3.90 10.86
C LEU A 309 5.02 -3.91 11.24
N GLU A 310 5.36 -4.56 12.35
CA GLU A 310 6.75 -4.86 12.73
C GLU A 310 7.28 -6.02 11.91
N GLN A 311 8.60 -6.28 11.93
CA GLN A 311 9.20 -7.33 11.09
C GLN A 311 8.56 -8.71 11.33
N LYS A 312 8.27 -9.06 12.59
CA LYS A 312 7.55 -10.30 12.95
C LYS A 312 6.18 -10.43 12.27
N ASP A 313 5.48 -9.31 12.07
CA ASP A 313 4.14 -9.27 11.50
C ASP A 313 4.24 -9.50 9.98
N ILE A 314 5.23 -8.85 9.35
CA ILE A 314 5.57 -9.05 7.93
C ILE A 314 5.98 -10.50 7.68
N ASP A 315 6.87 -11.06 8.51
CA ASP A 315 7.38 -12.42 8.38
C ASP A 315 6.24 -13.44 8.50
N LYS A 316 5.31 -13.22 9.46
CA LYS A 316 4.13 -14.07 9.61
C LYS A 316 3.22 -14.01 8.38
N LEU A 317 2.88 -12.81 7.90
CA LEU A 317 2.04 -12.64 6.72
C LEU A 317 2.68 -13.25 5.46
N TYR A 318 4.00 -13.08 5.29
CA TYR A 318 4.75 -13.68 4.20
C TYR A 318 4.80 -15.21 4.31
N GLN A 319 5.01 -15.76 5.51
CA GLN A 319 5.00 -17.21 5.72
C GLN A 319 3.63 -17.81 5.36
N LEU A 320 2.53 -17.16 5.73
CA LEU A 320 1.18 -17.59 5.35
C LEU A 320 1.00 -17.64 3.83
N TYR A 321 1.56 -16.67 3.11
CA TYR A 321 1.56 -16.67 1.63
C TYR A 321 2.36 -17.86 1.07
N VAL A 322 3.59 -18.04 1.55
CA VAL A 322 4.53 -19.06 1.04
C VAL A 322 4.04 -20.47 1.36
N ASP A 323 3.50 -20.70 2.55
CA ASP A 323 2.99 -22.01 2.96
C ASP A 323 1.76 -22.43 2.17
N TYR A 324 0.94 -21.47 1.73
CA TYR A 324 -0.25 -21.66 0.89
C TYR A 324 -1.12 -22.85 1.37
N ARG A 325 -1.46 -22.86 2.66
CA ARG A 325 -2.20 -23.93 3.32
C ARG A 325 -3.18 -23.38 4.32
N ASP A 326 -4.06 -24.24 4.81
CA ASP A 326 -4.95 -23.90 5.91
C ASP A 326 -4.14 -23.75 7.21
N GLU A 327 -4.39 -22.66 7.91
CA GLU A 327 -3.87 -22.42 9.26
C GLU A 327 -5.00 -21.80 10.09
N GLU A 328 -5.31 -22.42 11.23
CA GLU A 328 -6.33 -21.93 12.17
C GLU A 328 -6.09 -20.44 12.50
N ASP A 329 -7.18 -19.67 12.62
CA ASP A 329 -7.23 -18.21 12.81
C ASP A 329 -6.69 -17.33 11.68
N TYR A 330 -5.83 -17.87 10.82
CA TYR A 330 -5.03 -17.03 9.92
C TYR A 330 -5.31 -17.25 8.45
N SER A 331 -5.58 -18.48 8.01
CA SER A 331 -5.72 -18.72 6.57
C SER A 331 -6.53 -19.94 6.18
N ARG A 332 -7.13 -19.85 5.00
CA ARG A 332 -7.88 -20.92 4.37
C ARG A 332 -7.64 -20.91 2.86
N VAL A 333 -7.32 -22.06 2.29
CA VAL A 333 -7.28 -22.24 0.83
C VAL A 333 -8.66 -22.69 0.36
N VAL A 334 -9.30 -21.88 -0.47
CA VAL A 334 -10.67 -22.11 -0.96
C VAL A 334 -10.69 -22.36 -2.45
N THR A 335 -11.67 -23.11 -2.93
CA THR A 335 -11.93 -23.32 -4.36
C THR A 335 -12.89 -22.26 -4.89
N LEU A 336 -13.01 -22.16 -6.22
CA LEU A 336 -14.04 -21.33 -6.84
C LEU A 336 -15.46 -21.74 -6.42
N ASP A 337 -15.71 -23.03 -6.21
CA ASP A 337 -17.02 -23.53 -5.77
C ASP A 337 -17.36 -23.10 -4.34
N ASP A 338 -16.37 -23.07 -3.44
CA ASP A 338 -16.54 -22.54 -2.09
C ASP A 338 -16.95 -21.06 -2.14
N VAL A 339 -16.29 -20.28 -3.01
CA VAL A 339 -16.57 -18.85 -3.18
C VAL A 339 -17.94 -18.60 -3.83
N ARG A 340 -18.34 -19.44 -4.80
CA ARG A 340 -19.70 -19.43 -5.38
C ARG A 340 -20.76 -19.69 -4.32
N ALA A 341 -20.53 -20.68 -3.44
CA ALA A 341 -21.45 -21.03 -2.36
C ALA A 341 -21.61 -19.90 -1.32
N LYS A 342 -20.67 -18.96 -1.26
CA LYS A 342 -20.69 -17.78 -0.40
C LYS A 342 -20.98 -16.48 -1.16
N ASP A 343 -21.72 -16.56 -2.27
CA ASP A 343 -22.18 -15.38 -3.01
C ASP A 343 -21.04 -14.47 -3.52
N TYR A 344 -19.87 -15.06 -3.80
CA TYR A 344 -18.66 -14.39 -4.23
C TYR A 344 -18.09 -13.40 -3.19
N ILE A 345 -18.35 -13.61 -1.90
CA ILE A 345 -17.71 -12.86 -0.82
C ILE A 345 -16.25 -13.31 -0.70
N LEU A 346 -15.31 -12.37 -0.61
CA LEU A 346 -13.87 -12.64 -0.49
C LEU A 346 -13.31 -12.30 0.90
N SER A 347 -14.18 -12.15 1.89
CA SER A 347 -13.78 -11.93 3.29
C SER A 347 -13.34 -13.25 3.94
N PRO A 348 -12.11 -13.37 4.47
CA PRO A 348 -11.59 -14.55 5.17
C PRO A 348 -12.49 -15.02 6.31
N SER A 349 -13.19 -14.10 6.99
CA SER A 349 -14.15 -14.43 8.05
C SER A 349 -15.29 -15.36 7.63
N SER A 350 -15.51 -15.54 6.32
CA SER A 350 -16.48 -16.51 5.78
C SER A 350 -15.92 -17.93 5.58
N TYR A 351 -14.61 -18.12 5.77
CA TYR A 351 -13.86 -19.31 5.36
C TYR A 351 -12.88 -19.84 6.41
N VAL A 352 -12.18 -18.95 7.10
CA VAL A 352 -11.19 -19.28 8.13
C VAL A 352 -11.91 -19.84 9.35
N GLN A 353 -11.34 -20.90 9.92
CA GLN A 353 -11.79 -21.45 11.20
C GLN A 353 -11.02 -20.72 12.29
N TYR A 354 -11.76 -20.09 13.20
CA TYR A 354 -11.19 -19.39 14.34
C TYR A 354 -11.37 -20.23 15.58
N HIS A 355 -10.35 -20.28 16.44
CA HIS A 355 -10.50 -20.86 17.76
C HIS A 355 -11.53 -20.04 18.55
N GLU A 356 -12.38 -20.73 19.30
CA GLU A 356 -13.19 -20.07 20.32
C GLU A 356 -12.27 -19.80 21.52
N GLU A 357 -11.99 -18.53 21.81
CA GLU A 357 -11.40 -18.17 23.10
C GLU A 357 -12.36 -18.66 24.20
N GLU A 358 -11.85 -19.45 25.16
CA GLU A 358 -12.62 -19.76 26.37
C GLU A 358 -12.88 -18.47 27.14
N VAL A 359 -14.02 -17.84 26.87
CA VAL A 359 -14.46 -16.67 27.61
C VAL A 359 -14.81 -17.14 29.02
N GLU A 360 -13.98 -16.76 29.98
CA GLU A 360 -14.25 -17.06 31.38
C GLU A 360 -15.64 -16.53 31.75
N PRO A 361 -16.51 -17.35 32.37
CA PRO A 361 -17.86 -16.93 32.70
C PRO A 361 -17.85 -15.63 33.50
N TYR A 362 -18.73 -14.68 33.12
CA TYR A 362 -18.84 -13.38 33.78
C TYR A 362 -18.90 -13.48 35.31
N GLU A 363 -19.59 -14.51 35.83
CA GLU A 363 -19.70 -14.76 37.27
C GLU A 363 -18.34 -15.06 37.92
N SER A 364 -17.46 -15.81 37.25
CA SER A 364 -16.13 -16.14 37.77
C SER A 364 -15.20 -14.92 37.78
N VAL A 365 -15.23 -14.12 36.71
CA VAL A 365 -14.50 -12.84 36.63
C VAL A 365 -15.00 -11.87 37.70
N ARG A 366 -16.33 -11.76 37.86
CA ARG A 366 -16.96 -10.93 38.88
C ARG A 366 -16.57 -11.38 40.28
N GLN A 367 -16.55 -12.69 40.57
CA GLN A 367 -16.18 -13.19 41.88
C GLN A 367 -14.72 -12.84 42.22
N ARG A 368 -13.78 -13.10 41.29
CA ARG A 368 -12.36 -12.72 41.49
C ARG A 368 -12.18 -11.21 41.69
N PHE A 369 -12.93 -10.39 40.97
CA PHE A 369 -12.92 -8.94 41.19
C PHE A 369 -13.40 -8.58 42.60
N MET A 370 -14.50 -9.19 43.06
CA MET A 370 -15.03 -8.94 44.41
C MET A 370 -14.06 -9.41 45.51
N ASP A 371 -13.45 -10.58 45.34
CA ASP A 371 -12.45 -11.10 46.28
C ASP A 371 -11.22 -10.18 46.37
N ALA A 372 -10.69 -9.74 45.22
CA ALA A 372 -9.59 -8.77 45.17
C ALA A 372 -9.97 -7.42 45.79
N TYR A 373 -11.24 -7.00 45.63
CA TYR A 373 -11.75 -5.77 46.23
C TYR A 373 -11.88 -5.87 47.76
N GLU A 374 -12.31 -7.02 48.30
CA GLU A 374 -12.32 -7.25 49.74
C GLU A 374 -10.91 -7.31 50.34
N GLU A 375 -9.99 -7.97 49.64
CA GLU A 375 -8.58 -8.05 50.01
C GLU A 375 -7.95 -6.65 50.07
N MET A 376 -8.20 -5.81 49.04
CA MET A 376 -7.74 -4.43 49.01
C MET A 376 -8.26 -3.63 50.21
N LYS A 377 -9.55 -3.77 50.57
CA LYS A 377 -10.12 -3.14 51.77
C LYS A 377 -9.50 -3.64 53.06
N ARG A 378 -9.11 -4.92 53.15
CA ARG A 378 -8.42 -5.47 54.31
C ARG A 378 -7.04 -4.84 54.45
N CYS A 379 -6.23 -4.88 53.41
CA CYS A 379 -4.90 -4.26 53.38
C CYS A 379 -4.95 -2.76 53.69
N GLU A 380 -5.96 -2.03 53.20
CA GLU A 380 -6.13 -0.61 53.49
C GLU A 380 -6.40 -0.35 54.99
N ARG A 381 -7.21 -1.19 55.64
CA ARG A 381 -7.46 -1.10 57.09
C ARG A 381 -6.19 -1.38 57.89
N GLU A 382 -5.50 -2.47 57.58
CA GLU A 382 -4.25 -2.85 58.25
C GLU A 382 -3.19 -1.73 58.09
N PHE A 383 -3.09 -1.13 56.91
CA PHE A 383 -2.20 0.00 56.66
C PHE A 383 -2.57 1.23 57.49
N ARG A 384 -3.87 1.57 57.60
CA ARG A 384 -4.34 2.69 58.44
C ARG A 384 -4.05 2.44 59.93
N GLU A 385 -4.23 1.22 60.41
CA GLU A 385 -3.91 0.82 61.78
C GLU A 385 -2.41 0.95 62.06
N ALA A 386 -1.55 0.44 61.17
CA ALA A 386 -0.10 0.56 61.31
C ALA A 386 0.39 2.01 61.34
N ILE A 387 -0.20 2.91 60.53
CA ILE A 387 0.10 4.36 60.59
C ILE A 387 -0.33 4.96 61.92
N SER A 388 -1.51 4.57 62.43
CA SER A 388 -2.01 5.07 63.72
C SER A 388 -1.16 4.61 64.91
N ASP A 389 -0.57 3.42 64.85
CA ASP A 389 0.29 2.88 65.90
C ASP A 389 1.73 3.40 65.83
N ALA A 390 2.24 3.73 64.64
CA ALA A 390 3.57 4.34 64.46
C ALA A 390 3.61 5.85 64.81
N GLY A 391 2.44 6.48 64.99
CA GLY A 391 2.30 7.90 65.38
C GLY A 391 2.11 8.14 66.88
N LYS A 392 2.13 7.10 67.71
CA LYS A 392 2.19 7.15 69.18
C LYS A 392 3.61 6.80 69.64
#